data_AF-A0A6C0LI87-F1
#
_entry.id   AF-A0A6C0LI87-F1
#
_cell.length_a   1.000
_cell.length_b   1.000
_cell.length_c   1.000
_cell.angle_alpha   90.00
_cell.angle_beta   90.00
_cell.angle_gamma   90.00
#
_symmetry.space_group_name_H-M   'P 1'
#
loop_
_entity.id
_entity.type
_entity.pdbx_description
1 polymer ?
#
loop_
_entity_poly.entity_id
_entity_poly.type
_entity_poly.pdbx_seq_one_letter_code
_entity_poly.pdbx_strand_id
1 'polypeptide(L)'
;MSMYYKTILLSLFVVFDGVVAFTNMGKYANRITNISTILERRDLSKIFRPSLSQLSSKPASISIASGDESNYTNNNSVSTKTRARISDILDNIMANCKKNGKDAPEVSIRNLQNYCSTANIVKNKNTKALTFYFMHCKYALLLGKYSSYEIIEFVKNIEHNDINYVVDMKVSAEYKTMLKNRIQFNQMYYPKNRDYNNICYVIFQWRFKKYEDGNLYIEGCNLIPPITLI
;
A
#
# COMPACT_ATOMS: atom_id res chain seq x y z
N MET A 1 25.11 -39.39 16.96
CA MET A 1 24.37 -39.23 15.68
C MET A 1 23.14 -38.32 15.90
N SER A 2 23.32 -37.05 16.29
CA SER A 2 22.18 -36.20 16.76
C SER A 2 22.37 -34.67 16.58
N MET A 3 23.30 -34.20 15.75
CA MET A 3 23.46 -32.75 15.51
C MET A 3 23.28 -32.31 14.05
N TYR A 4 23.30 -33.23 13.07
CA TYR A 4 23.16 -32.87 11.65
C TYR A 4 21.70 -32.69 11.18
N TYR A 5 20.72 -33.28 11.86
CA TYR A 5 19.30 -33.16 11.45
C TYR A 5 18.65 -31.83 11.87
N LYS A 6 19.13 -31.18 12.94
CA LYS A 6 18.56 -29.89 13.40
C LYS A 6 18.92 -28.72 12.48
N THR A 7 20.11 -28.76 11.87
CA THR A 7 20.57 -27.68 10.97
C THR A 7 19.95 -27.80 9.58
N ILE A 8 19.70 -29.03 9.10
CA ILE A 8 19.04 -29.25 7.81
C ILE A 8 17.55 -28.88 7.87
N LEU A 9 16.86 -29.14 8.99
CA LEU A 9 15.46 -28.72 9.16
C LEU A 9 15.30 -27.20 9.26
N LEU A 10 16.29 -26.48 9.83
CA LEU A 10 16.28 -25.01 9.88
C LEU A 10 16.54 -24.38 8.51
N SER A 11 17.35 -25.02 7.66
CA SER A 11 17.60 -24.56 6.29
C SER A 11 16.41 -24.77 5.34
N LEU A 12 15.49 -25.68 5.66
CA LEU A 12 14.27 -25.92 4.88
C LEU A 12 13.15 -24.90 5.16
N PHE A 13 13.21 -24.15 6.27
CA PHE A 13 12.25 -23.09 6.58
C PHE A 13 12.67 -21.70 6.09
N VAL A 14 13.91 -21.51 5.65
CA VAL A 14 14.45 -20.19 5.27
C VAL A 14 14.33 -19.89 3.76
N VAL A 15 13.96 -20.88 2.93
CA VAL A 15 13.96 -20.71 1.45
C VAL A 15 12.55 -20.53 0.85
N PHE A 16 11.47 -20.62 1.62
CA PHE A 16 10.12 -20.69 1.01
C PHE A 16 9.29 -19.40 0.90
N ASP A 17 9.70 -18.28 1.49
CA ASP A 17 8.81 -17.09 1.59
C ASP A 17 9.24 -15.84 0.78
N GLY A 18 10.22 -15.96 -0.12
CA GLY A 18 10.72 -14.81 -0.89
C GLY A 18 10.06 -14.56 -2.26
N VAL A 19 9.61 -15.61 -2.95
CA VAL A 19 9.21 -15.54 -4.39
C VAL A 19 7.71 -15.77 -4.61
N VAL A 20 6.96 -16.09 -3.55
CA VAL A 20 5.55 -16.55 -3.64
C VAL A 20 4.52 -15.42 -3.51
N ALA A 21 4.89 -14.23 -3.01
CA ALA A 21 3.90 -13.19 -2.68
C ALA A 21 3.20 -12.52 -3.88
N PHE A 22 3.76 -12.60 -5.10
CA PHE A 22 3.13 -11.98 -6.28
C PHE A 22 2.84 -12.94 -7.45
N THR A 23 3.54 -14.08 -7.55
CA THR A 23 3.29 -15.08 -8.60
C THR A 23 2.21 -16.11 -8.23
N ASN A 24 1.94 -16.33 -6.93
CA ASN A 24 0.95 -17.32 -6.49
C ASN A 24 -0.42 -16.73 -6.10
N MET A 25 -0.61 -15.40 -6.07
CA MET A 25 -1.94 -14.80 -5.88
C MET A 25 -2.96 -15.27 -6.94
N GLY A 26 -2.50 -15.59 -8.17
CA GLY A 26 -3.35 -16.15 -9.22
C GLY A 26 -3.75 -17.61 -9.01
N LYS A 27 -2.88 -18.46 -8.44
CA LYS A 27 -3.13 -19.90 -8.26
C LYS A 27 -4.07 -20.22 -7.11
N TYR A 28 -4.07 -19.41 -6.05
CA TYR A 28 -5.01 -19.58 -4.93
C TYR A 28 -6.38 -18.93 -5.21
N ALA A 29 -6.49 -17.99 -6.15
CA ALA A 29 -7.76 -17.39 -6.54
C ALA A 29 -8.71 -18.41 -7.22
N ASN A 30 -8.19 -19.26 -8.12
CA ASN A 30 -9.00 -20.30 -8.80
C ASN A 30 -9.48 -21.42 -7.89
N ARG A 31 -8.77 -21.74 -6.80
CA ARG A 31 -9.23 -22.71 -5.81
C ARG A 31 -10.36 -22.18 -4.92
N ILE A 32 -10.50 -20.87 -4.76
CA ILE A 32 -11.51 -20.23 -3.89
C ILE A 32 -12.83 -20.00 -4.64
N THR A 33 -12.83 -19.80 -5.96
CA THR A 33 -14.08 -19.74 -6.76
C THR A 33 -14.93 -21.01 -6.62
N ASN A 34 -14.30 -22.16 -6.36
CA ASN A 34 -14.96 -23.43 -6.06
C ASN A 34 -15.45 -23.55 -4.61
N ILE A 35 -14.93 -22.74 -3.67
CA ILE A 35 -15.36 -22.73 -2.26
C ILE A 35 -16.50 -21.72 -2.06
N SER A 36 -16.47 -20.57 -2.76
CA SER A 36 -17.57 -19.59 -2.73
C SER A 36 -18.87 -20.14 -3.32
N THR A 37 -18.79 -20.97 -4.37
CA THR A 37 -19.94 -21.67 -4.96
C THR A 37 -20.54 -22.75 -4.03
N ILE A 38 -19.75 -23.30 -3.10
CA ILE A 38 -20.22 -24.26 -2.07
C ILE A 38 -20.90 -23.53 -0.90
N LEU A 39 -20.48 -22.30 -0.59
CA LEU A 39 -21.05 -21.47 0.48
C LEU A 39 -22.33 -20.72 0.04
N GLU A 40 -22.49 -20.37 -1.24
CA GLU A 40 -23.73 -19.78 -1.79
C GLU A 40 -24.93 -20.74 -1.76
N ARG A 41 -24.72 -22.06 -1.59
CA ARG A 41 -25.82 -23.04 -1.46
C ARG A 41 -26.45 -23.11 -0.06
N ARG A 42 -25.94 -22.36 0.93
CA ARG A 42 -26.53 -22.29 2.28
C ARG A 42 -27.14 -20.91 2.51
N ASP A 43 -28.41 -20.81 2.12
CA ASP A 43 -29.47 -19.92 2.64
C ASP A 43 -29.08 -18.50 3.13
N LEU A 44 -29.29 -17.51 2.26
CA LEU A 44 -29.42 -16.10 2.65
C LEU A 44 -30.75 -15.47 2.18
N SER A 45 -31.79 -16.28 1.99
CA SER A 45 -33.13 -15.82 1.61
C SER A 45 -33.90 -15.06 2.71
N LYS A 46 -33.30 -14.79 3.88
CA LYS A 46 -34.02 -14.23 5.04
C LYS A 46 -33.59 -12.86 5.55
N ILE A 47 -32.64 -12.15 4.91
CA ILE A 47 -32.28 -10.80 5.38
C ILE A 47 -32.03 -9.87 4.18
N PHE A 48 -33.09 -9.49 3.46
CA PHE A 48 -33.01 -8.45 2.44
C PHE A 48 -34.30 -7.61 2.37
N ARG A 49 -34.19 -6.35 2.80
CA ARG A 49 -34.97 -5.22 2.27
C ARG A 49 -34.04 -4.00 2.25
N PRO A 50 -33.69 -3.42 1.10
CA PRO A 50 -33.02 -2.13 1.04
C PRO A 50 -34.07 -1.03 0.80
N SER A 51 -34.07 0.01 1.63
CA SER A 51 -34.68 1.29 1.25
C SER A 51 -33.60 2.19 0.67
N LEU A 52 -33.77 2.49 -0.62
CA LEU A 52 -32.97 3.39 -1.43
C LEU A 52 -33.42 4.84 -1.18
N SER A 53 -32.51 5.73 -0.79
CA SER A 53 -32.67 7.18 -1.04
C SER A 53 -31.32 7.91 -1.01
N GLN A 54 -30.84 8.22 -2.21
CA GLN A 54 -30.28 9.49 -2.66
C GLN A 54 -29.25 10.21 -1.79
N LEU A 55 -28.03 10.37 -2.34
CA LEU A 55 -27.39 11.69 -2.36
C LEU A 55 -26.56 11.86 -3.64
N SER A 56 -27.04 12.76 -4.47
CA SER A 56 -26.37 13.33 -5.64
C SER A 56 -25.30 14.30 -5.17
N SER A 57 -24.08 14.21 -5.70
CA SER A 57 -23.18 15.36 -5.76
C SER A 57 -22.37 15.38 -7.06
N LYS A 58 -22.58 16.49 -7.76
CA LYS A 58 -22.02 16.95 -9.03
C LYS A 58 -20.50 17.10 -8.97
N PRO A 59 -19.73 16.71 -10.00
CA PRO A 59 -18.29 16.96 -10.05
C PRO A 59 -18.02 18.44 -10.43
N ALA A 60 -17.10 19.08 -9.73
CA ALA A 60 -16.61 20.42 -10.06
C ALA A 60 -15.42 20.32 -11.03
N SER A 61 -15.59 20.91 -12.21
CA SER A 61 -14.57 21.13 -13.24
C SER A 61 -13.82 22.43 -12.96
N ILE A 62 -12.48 22.41 -13.01
CA ILE A 62 -11.65 23.63 -13.08
C ILE A 62 -10.73 23.49 -14.29
N SER A 63 -10.88 24.40 -15.24
CA SER A 63 -10.04 24.63 -16.41
C SER A 63 -9.00 25.71 -16.12
N ILE A 64 -7.70 25.46 -16.38
CA ILE A 64 -6.70 26.54 -16.55
C ILE A 64 -5.74 26.16 -17.68
N ALA A 65 -5.48 27.17 -18.52
CA ALA A 65 -4.87 27.17 -19.84
C ALA A 65 -3.39 26.72 -19.93
N SER A 66 -3.03 26.36 -21.16
CA SER A 66 -1.73 26.00 -21.70
C SER A 66 -0.75 27.18 -21.78
N GLY A 67 0.52 26.91 -21.49
CA GLY A 67 1.66 27.72 -21.90
C GLY A 67 2.81 26.78 -22.26
N ASP A 68 3.18 26.76 -23.53
CA ASP A 68 4.38 26.14 -24.07
C ASP A 68 5.62 26.85 -23.55
N GLU A 69 6.63 26.11 -23.11
CA GLU A 69 8.02 26.49 -23.32
C GLU A 69 8.93 25.26 -23.20
N SER A 70 9.60 24.97 -24.31
CA SER A 70 10.60 23.94 -24.48
C SER A 70 11.91 24.31 -23.78
N ASN A 71 12.42 23.42 -22.91
CA ASN A 71 13.85 23.33 -22.64
C ASN A 71 14.18 21.92 -22.13
N TYR A 72 14.89 21.14 -22.97
CA TYR A 72 15.40 19.83 -22.61
C TYR A 72 16.62 19.98 -21.70
N THR A 73 16.38 20.14 -20.41
CA THR A 73 17.34 19.81 -19.37
C THR A 73 17.01 18.40 -18.87
N ASN A 74 17.97 17.48 -18.91
CA ASN A 74 17.81 16.14 -18.32
C ASN A 74 17.76 16.26 -16.79
N ASN A 75 16.60 16.70 -16.28
CA ASN A 75 16.32 16.86 -14.87
C ASN A 75 15.55 15.62 -14.40
N ASN A 76 16.27 14.65 -13.84
CA ASN A 76 15.70 13.57 -13.02
C ASN A 76 15.04 14.08 -11.71
N SER A 77 14.94 15.40 -11.52
CA SER A 77 14.24 16.00 -10.40
C SER A 77 12.73 16.05 -10.65
N VAL A 78 11.96 15.70 -9.61
CA VAL A 78 10.50 15.83 -9.63
C VAL A 78 10.14 17.31 -9.42
N SER A 79 9.31 17.87 -10.31
CA SER A 79 8.89 19.28 -10.18
C SER A 79 8.11 19.54 -8.89
N THR A 80 8.25 20.74 -8.31
CA THR A 80 7.58 21.14 -7.06
C THR A 80 6.06 20.93 -7.11
N LYS A 81 5.43 21.26 -8.25
CA LYS A 81 3.99 21.05 -8.47
C LYS A 81 3.60 19.56 -8.40
N THR A 82 4.45 18.67 -8.94
CA THR A 82 4.21 17.22 -8.89
C THR A 82 4.41 16.69 -7.48
N ARG A 83 5.46 17.14 -6.78
CA ARG A 83 5.71 16.78 -5.37
C ARG A 83 4.53 17.15 -4.49
N ALA A 84 4.03 18.39 -4.60
CA ALA A 84 2.87 18.85 -3.83
C ALA A 84 1.63 17.97 -4.08
N ARG A 85 1.30 17.67 -5.33
CA ARG A 85 0.16 16.80 -5.66
C ARG A 85 0.28 15.39 -5.11
N ILE A 86 1.47 14.79 -5.19
CA ILE A 86 1.73 13.46 -4.62
C ILE A 86 1.60 13.52 -3.10
N SER A 87 2.16 14.54 -2.45
CA SER A 87 2.03 14.75 -1.01
C SER A 87 0.57 14.86 -0.61
N ASP A 88 -0.23 15.68 -1.31
CA ASP A 88 -1.66 15.82 -1.03
C ASP A 88 -2.41 14.49 -1.13
N ILE A 89 -2.10 13.66 -2.13
CA ILE A 89 -2.71 12.32 -2.27
C ILE A 89 -2.35 11.45 -1.07
N LEU A 90 -1.06 11.36 -0.74
CA LEU A 90 -0.56 10.54 0.37
C LEU A 90 -1.09 11.03 1.72
N ASP A 91 -1.13 12.34 1.95
CA ASP A 91 -1.66 12.94 3.18
C ASP A 91 -3.16 12.66 3.33
N ASN A 92 -3.94 12.75 2.24
CA ASN A 92 -5.35 12.38 2.26
C ASN A 92 -5.54 10.90 2.64
N ILE A 93 -4.74 9.99 2.06
CA ILE A 93 -4.78 8.56 2.40
C ILE A 93 -4.42 8.34 3.87
N MET A 94 -3.30 8.90 4.32
CA MET A 94 -2.80 8.70 5.68
C MET A 94 -3.75 9.31 6.72
N ALA A 95 -4.27 10.51 6.48
CA ALA A 95 -5.26 11.14 7.35
C ALA A 95 -6.57 10.31 7.41
N ASN A 96 -7.06 9.82 6.27
CA ASN A 96 -8.24 8.95 6.24
C ASN A 96 -7.99 7.63 6.99
N CYS A 97 -6.83 7.01 6.80
CA CYS A 97 -6.44 5.80 7.51
C CYS A 97 -6.27 6.02 9.01
N LYS A 98 -5.71 7.17 9.42
CA LYS A 98 -5.58 7.53 10.84
C LYS A 98 -6.94 7.71 11.51
N LYS A 99 -7.89 8.32 10.80
CA LYS A 99 -9.24 8.58 11.29
C LYS A 99 -10.11 7.32 11.33
N ASN A 100 -10.10 6.53 10.26
CA ASN A 100 -11.07 5.44 10.06
C ASN A 100 -10.47 4.03 10.16
N GLY A 101 -9.14 3.87 10.11
CA GLY A 101 -8.50 2.56 9.94
C GLY A 101 -8.70 1.58 11.10
N LYS A 102 -9.09 2.06 12.28
CA LYS A 102 -9.43 1.22 13.44
C LYS A 102 -10.90 0.80 13.44
N ASP A 103 -11.80 1.77 13.29
CA ASP A 103 -13.23 1.57 13.55
C ASP A 103 -14.05 1.32 12.28
N ALA A 104 -13.57 1.80 11.13
CA ALA A 104 -14.21 1.66 9.81
C ALA A 104 -13.17 1.47 8.68
N PRO A 105 -12.33 0.42 8.74
CA PRO A 105 -11.20 0.24 7.83
C PRO A 105 -11.60 0.14 6.34
N GLU A 106 -12.81 -0.32 6.02
CA GLU A 106 -13.33 -0.33 4.63
C GLU A 106 -13.47 1.07 4.04
N VAL A 107 -13.65 2.11 4.87
CA VAL A 107 -13.67 3.51 4.41
C VAL A 107 -12.27 3.92 3.97
N SER A 108 -11.24 3.57 4.74
CA SER A 108 -9.84 3.82 4.41
C SER A 108 -9.39 3.08 3.17
N ILE A 109 -9.76 1.81 3.04
CA ILE A 109 -9.46 1.02 1.85
C ILE A 109 -10.15 1.60 0.60
N ARG A 110 -11.42 2.00 0.69
CA ARG A 110 -12.10 2.69 -0.43
C ARG A 110 -11.42 4.01 -0.80
N ASN A 111 -10.99 4.78 0.19
CA ASN A 111 -10.25 6.01 -0.06
C ASN A 111 -8.93 5.73 -0.80
N LEU A 112 -8.15 4.74 -0.38
CA LEU A 112 -6.94 4.30 -1.10
C LEU A 112 -7.26 3.85 -2.53
N GLN A 113 -8.30 3.03 -2.72
CA GLN A 113 -8.73 2.54 -4.04
C GLN A 113 -9.04 3.70 -5.01
N ASN A 114 -9.57 4.83 -4.53
CA ASN A 114 -9.86 5.98 -5.39
C ASN A 114 -8.61 6.57 -6.04
N TYR A 115 -7.44 6.48 -5.40
CA TYR A 115 -6.17 6.96 -5.94
C TYR A 115 -5.39 5.91 -6.74
N CYS A 116 -5.81 4.65 -6.72
CA CYS A 116 -5.18 3.59 -7.52
C CYS A 116 -5.54 3.71 -9.02
N SER A 117 -4.61 3.36 -9.90
CA SER A 117 -4.85 3.25 -11.33
C SER A 117 -5.73 2.04 -11.65
N THR A 118 -6.30 1.97 -12.86
CA THR A 118 -7.05 0.80 -13.32
C THR A 118 -6.19 -0.45 -13.47
N ALA A 119 -4.89 -0.28 -13.74
CA ALA A 119 -3.91 -1.37 -13.80
C ALA A 119 -3.54 -1.93 -12.42
N ASN A 120 -3.71 -1.14 -11.36
CA ASN A 120 -3.41 -1.56 -10.00
C ASN A 120 -4.46 -2.57 -9.49
N ILE A 121 -4.00 -3.76 -9.09
CA ILE A 121 -4.85 -4.86 -8.60
C ILE A 121 -5.74 -4.47 -7.41
N VAL A 122 -5.36 -3.45 -6.64
CA VAL A 122 -6.10 -2.94 -5.49
C VAL A 122 -7.37 -2.23 -5.94
N LYS A 123 -7.36 -1.49 -7.08
CA LYS A 123 -8.43 -0.60 -7.53
C LYS A 123 -9.80 -1.26 -7.58
N ASN A 124 -9.87 -2.43 -8.22
CA ASN A 124 -11.12 -3.13 -8.50
C ASN A 124 -11.36 -4.35 -7.61
N LYS A 125 -10.51 -4.55 -6.59
CA LYS A 125 -10.69 -5.66 -5.65
C LYS A 125 -11.89 -5.38 -4.73
N ASN A 126 -12.61 -6.43 -4.35
CA ASN A 126 -13.65 -6.32 -3.33
C ASN A 126 -13.08 -5.69 -2.04
N THR A 127 -13.65 -4.57 -1.61
CA THR A 127 -13.15 -3.79 -0.47
C THR A 127 -13.12 -4.60 0.81
N LYS A 128 -14.14 -5.41 1.13
CA LYS A 128 -14.17 -6.20 2.37
C LYS A 128 -13.04 -7.24 2.41
N ALA A 129 -12.84 -7.95 1.29
CA ALA A 129 -11.76 -8.92 1.17
C ALA A 129 -10.39 -8.22 1.30
N LEU A 130 -10.21 -7.09 0.61
CA LEU A 130 -8.98 -6.32 0.65
C LEU A 130 -8.69 -5.77 2.06
N THR A 131 -9.71 -5.26 2.76
CA THR A 131 -9.61 -4.84 4.17
C THR A 131 -9.13 -5.98 5.05
N PHE A 132 -9.73 -7.17 4.93
CA PHE A 132 -9.30 -8.34 5.68
C PHE A 132 -7.81 -8.64 5.43
N TYR A 133 -7.36 -8.66 4.18
CA TYR A 133 -5.95 -8.89 3.87
C TYR A 133 -5.03 -7.80 4.47
N PHE A 134 -5.39 -6.53 4.30
CA PHE A 134 -4.60 -5.41 4.83
C PHE A 134 -4.45 -5.52 6.34
N MET A 135 -5.54 -5.77 7.08
CA MET A 135 -5.52 -5.87 8.55
C MET A 135 -4.64 -7.02 9.09
N HIS A 136 -4.41 -8.05 8.29
CA HIS A 136 -3.66 -9.25 8.68
C HIS A 136 -2.24 -9.34 8.12
N CYS A 137 -1.76 -8.30 7.44
CA CYS A 137 -0.39 -8.23 6.90
C CYS A 137 0.32 -6.93 7.28
N LYS A 138 1.50 -6.70 6.70
CA LYS A 138 2.38 -5.55 6.96
C LYS A 138 1.70 -4.20 6.70
N TYR A 139 0.78 -4.16 5.74
CA TYR A 139 0.02 -2.95 5.39
C TYR A 139 -1.03 -2.57 6.43
N ALA A 140 -1.31 -3.42 7.43
CA ALA A 140 -2.13 -3.04 8.58
C ALA A 140 -1.56 -1.82 9.31
N LEU A 141 -0.24 -1.59 9.22
CA LEU A 141 0.40 -0.42 9.78
C LEU A 141 -0.20 0.88 9.21
N LEU A 142 -0.47 0.91 7.89
CA LEU A 142 -1.04 2.07 7.21
C LEU A 142 -2.45 2.40 7.69
N LEU A 143 -3.22 1.41 8.19
CA LEU A 143 -4.58 1.58 8.72
C LEU A 143 -4.60 2.22 10.13
N GLY A 144 -3.81 3.28 10.32
CA GLY A 144 -3.80 4.10 11.54
C GLY A 144 -3.00 3.52 12.71
N LYS A 145 -2.35 2.36 12.54
CA LYS A 145 -1.52 1.69 13.57
C LYS A 145 -0.09 2.23 13.63
N TYR A 146 0.12 3.49 13.30
CA TYR A 146 1.41 4.17 13.31
C TYR A 146 1.38 5.41 14.22
N SER A 147 2.54 5.84 14.71
CA SER A 147 2.70 7.06 15.51
C SER A 147 2.81 8.30 14.63
N SER A 148 3.66 8.25 13.61
CA SER A 148 3.85 9.32 12.62
C SER A 148 4.25 8.78 11.25
N TYR A 149 4.17 9.62 10.23
CA TYR A 149 4.74 9.34 8.91
C TYR A 149 5.43 10.59 8.36
N GLU A 150 6.33 10.39 7.41
CA GLU A 150 7.10 11.44 6.75
C GLU A 150 7.42 10.99 5.32
N ILE A 151 7.18 11.86 4.34
CA ILE A 151 7.63 11.63 2.97
C ILE A 151 9.10 12.08 2.88
N ILE A 152 10.00 11.15 2.58
CA ILE A 152 11.44 11.37 2.69
C ILE A 152 12.10 11.65 1.33
N GLU A 153 11.59 11.06 0.24
CA GLU A 153 12.24 11.18 -1.06
C GLU A 153 11.23 11.12 -2.21
N PHE A 154 11.54 11.84 -3.29
CA PHE A 154 10.81 11.80 -4.56
C PHE A 154 11.81 11.57 -5.69
N VAL A 155 11.66 10.48 -6.42
CA VAL A 155 12.50 10.13 -7.57
C VAL A 155 11.64 10.09 -8.83
N LYS A 156 12.13 10.72 -9.91
CA LYS A 156 11.52 10.62 -11.24
C LYS A 156 12.25 9.55 -12.04
N ASN A 157 11.51 8.56 -12.52
CA ASN A 157 12.02 7.53 -13.42
C ASN A 157 11.38 7.73 -14.81
N ILE A 158 12.20 7.67 -15.85
CA ILE A 158 11.76 7.77 -17.24
C ILE A 158 12.14 6.45 -17.92
N GLU A 159 11.14 5.64 -18.28
CA GLU A 159 11.33 4.37 -18.97
C GLU A 159 10.53 4.37 -20.26
N HIS A 160 11.15 4.22 -21.43
CA HIS A 160 10.46 4.13 -22.73
C HIS A 160 9.38 5.23 -22.94
N ASN A 161 9.70 6.47 -22.56
CA ASN A 161 8.81 7.65 -22.56
C ASN A 161 7.68 7.66 -21.51
N ASP A 162 7.53 6.62 -20.70
CA ASP A 162 6.68 6.64 -19.52
C ASP A 162 7.39 7.31 -18.33
N ILE A 163 6.72 8.30 -17.74
CA ILE A 163 7.21 8.97 -16.53
C ILE A 163 6.54 8.34 -15.31
N ASN A 164 7.36 7.71 -14.47
CA ASN A 164 6.96 7.16 -13.18
C ASN A 164 7.61 7.96 -12.06
N TYR A 165 6.95 8.03 -10.91
CA TYR A 165 7.47 8.67 -9.71
C TYR A 165 7.53 7.63 -8.60
N VAL A 166 8.68 7.54 -7.96
CA VAL A 166 8.92 6.68 -6.81
C VAL A 166 9.03 7.58 -5.58
N VAL A 167 8.29 7.25 -4.54
CA VAL A 167 8.12 8.11 -3.36
C VAL A 167 8.28 7.26 -2.13
N ASP A 168 9.33 7.53 -1.37
CA ASP A 168 9.59 6.80 -0.13
C ASP A 168 8.93 7.53 1.04
N MET A 169 8.15 6.78 1.81
CA MET A 169 7.47 7.26 3.01
C MET A 169 7.94 6.45 4.21
N LYS A 170 8.55 7.16 5.16
CA LYS A 170 8.89 6.64 6.48
C LYS A 170 7.62 6.57 7.32
N VAL A 171 7.30 5.40 7.86
CA VAL A 171 6.17 5.19 8.78
C VAL A 171 6.71 4.67 10.10
N SER A 172 6.50 5.45 11.16
CA SER A 172 7.08 5.19 12.49
C SER A 172 6.03 4.64 13.44
N ALA A 173 6.40 3.65 14.24
CA ALA A 173 5.54 3.05 15.26
C ALA A 173 6.38 2.41 16.36
N GLU A 174 5.76 2.17 17.51
CA GLU A 174 6.38 1.41 18.60
C GLU A 174 6.82 0.03 18.11
N TYR A 175 7.98 -0.46 18.57
CA TYR A 175 8.51 -1.77 18.23
C TYR A 175 7.48 -2.91 18.36
N LYS A 176 6.74 -2.96 19.48
CA LYS A 176 5.69 -3.98 19.70
C LYS A 176 4.58 -3.90 18.64
N THR A 177 4.27 -2.71 18.14
CA THR A 177 3.27 -2.49 17.10
C THR A 177 3.78 -2.97 15.75
N MET A 178 5.06 -2.75 15.43
CA MET A 178 5.69 -3.32 14.22
C MET A 178 5.57 -4.85 14.21
N LEU A 179 5.93 -5.51 15.32
CA LEU A 179 5.86 -6.98 15.43
C LEU A 179 4.43 -7.51 15.31
N LYS A 180 3.46 -6.87 15.99
CA LYS A 180 2.04 -7.25 15.90
C LYS A 180 1.50 -7.17 14.48
N ASN A 181 2.06 -6.31 13.64
CA ASN A 181 1.68 -6.17 12.23
C ASN A 181 2.60 -6.94 11.28
N ARG A 182 3.32 -7.96 11.78
CA ARG A 182 4.15 -8.89 10.99
C ARG A 182 5.29 -8.22 10.20
N ILE A 183 5.76 -7.06 10.66
CA ILE A 183 7.01 -6.49 10.14
C ILE A 183 8.17 -7.34 10.65
N GLN A 184 9.01 -7.83 9.74
CA GLN A 184 10.17 -8.64 10.09
C GLN A 184 11.31 -7.78 10.63
N PHE A 185 12.21 -8.37 11.43
CA PHE A 185 13.32 -7.64 12.03
C PHE A 185 14.26 -6.99 10.99
N ASN A 186 14.44 -7.63 9.85
CA ASN A 186 15.23 -7.16 8.72
C ASN A 186 14.46 -6.21 7.79
N GLN A 187 13.29 -5.72 8.20
CA GLN A 187 12.45 -4.80 7.44
C GLN A 187 12.17 -3.49 8.17
N MET A 188 12.60 -3.38 9.43
CA MET A 188 12.44 -2.18 10.23
C MET A 188 13.79 -1.58 10.55
N TYR A 189 13.82 -0.26 10.60
CA TYR A 189 14.93 0.53 11.09
C TYR A 189 14.72 0.77 12.58
N TYR A 190 15.80 0.58 13.33
CA TYR A 190 15.81 0.72 14.78
C TYR A 190 16.28 2.12 15.19
N PRO A 191 15.81 2.65 16.32
CA PRO A 191 16.32 3.90 16.84
C PRO A 191 17.80 3.72 17.24
N LYS A 192 18.62 4.76 17.01
CA LYS A 192 20.05 4.72 17.36
C LYS A 192 20.27 4.51 18.87
N ASN A 193 19.40 5.12 19.68
CA ASN A 193 19.38 4.98 21.13
C ASN A 193 18.07 4.33 21.56
N ARG A 194 18.10 3.45 22.56
CA ARG A 194 16.87 2.91 23.15
C ARG A 194 16.16 4.03 23.92
N ASP A 195 14.97 4.39 23.50
CA ASP A 195 14.05 5.25 24.25
C ASP A 195 12.92 4.42 24.88
N TYR A 196 12.10 5.05 25.72
CA TYR A 196 11.03 4.39 26.47
C TYR A 196 9.99 3.68 25.56
N ASN A 197 9.79 4.18 24.33
CA ASN A 197 8.79 3.64 23.40
C ASN A 197 9.38 2.71 22.32
N ASN A 198 10.72 2.66 22.22
CA ASN A 198 11.50 2.02 21.17
C ASN A 198 10.87 2.24 19.78
N ILE A 199 10.71 3.50 19.40
CA ILE A 199 10.09 3.86 18.11
C ILE A 199 10.99 3.37 16.98
N CYS A 200 10.45 2.45 16.19
CA CYS A 200 11.06 1.95 14.96
C CYS A 200 10.37 2.60 13.76
N TYR A 201 10.96 2.48 12.58
CA TYR A 201 10.28 2.87 11.35
C TYR A 201 10.47 1.85 10.23
N VAL A 202 9.58 1.89 9.27
CA VAL A 202 9.69 1.17 7.99
C VAL A 202 9.57 2.18 6.85
N ILE A 203 10.04 1.81 5.66
CA ILE A 203 9.86 2.62 4.46
C ILE A 203 8.84 1.92 3.55
N PHE A 204 7.74 2.60 3.28
CA PHE A 204 6.83 2.24 2.20
C PHE A 204 7.19 3.06 0.96
N GLN A 205 7.59 2.38 -0.09
CA GLN A 205 7.85 2.95 -1.40
C GLN A 205 6.58 2.91 -2.24
N TRP A 206 6.07 4.08 -2.56
CA TRP A 206 4.90 4.29 -3.40
C TRP A 206 5.33 4.57 -4.83
N ARG A 207 4.61 4.00 -5.80
CA ARG A 207 4.82 4.25 -7.23
C ARG A 207 3.62 4.96 -7.80
N PHE A 208 3.88 6.08 -8.46
CA PHE A 208 2.87 6.87 -9.15
C PHE A 208 3.18 6.95 -10.63
N LYS A 209 2.14 6.97 -11.45
CA LYS A 209 2.23 7.27 -12.88
C LYS A 209 1.28 8.41 -13.21
N LYS A 210 1.71 9.31 -14.09
CA LYS A 210 0.84 10.33 -14.66
C LYS A 210 0.13 9.76 -15.88
N TYR A 211 -1.19 9.90 -15.94
CA TYR A 211 -2.00 9.40 -17.05
C TYR A 211 -2.43 10.54 -17.98
N GLU A 212 -3.04 10.17 -19.11
CA GLU A 212 -3.50 11.09 -20.17
C GLU A 212 -4.49 12.16 -19.67
N ASP A 213 -5.28 11.82 -18.64
CA ASP A 213 -6.19 12.75 -17.97
C ASP A 213 -5.48 13.82 -17.12
N GLY A 214 -4.15 13.78 -17.09
CA GLY A 214 -3.31 14.72 -16.36
C GLY A 214 -3.20 14.45 -14.86
N ASN A 215 -3.87 13.41 -14.36
CA ASN A 215 -3.87 13.02 -12.94
C ASN A 215 -2.76 12.01 -12.64
N LEU A 216 -2.44 11.91 -11.34
CA LEU A 216 -1.47 10.97 -10.79
C LEU A 216 -2.21 9.84 -10.09
N TYR A 217 -1.86 8.60 -10.44
CA TYR A 217 -2.45 7.42 -9.84
C TYR A 217 -1.38 6.50 -9.26
N ILE A 218 -1.74 5.79 -8.20
CA ILE A 218 -0.88 4.81 -7.53
C ILE A 218 -0.86 3.53 -8.35
N GLU A 219 0.34 3.14 -8.78
CA GLU A 219 0.64 1.87 -9.45
C GLU A 219 1.01 0.76 -8.47
N GLY A 220 1.55 1.11 -7.31
CA GLY A 220 1.95 0.12 -6.31
C GLY A 220 2.50 0.73 -5.03
N CYS A 221 2.63 -0.11 -4.02
CA CYS A 221 3.22 0.22 -2.73
C CYS A 221 3.96 -1.00 -2.19
N ASN A 222 5.26 -0.86 -1.91
CA ASN A 222 6.10 -1.94 -1.40
C ASN A 222 6.80 -1.51 -0.12
N LEU A 223 7.02 -2.46 0.79
CA LEU A 223 7.88 -2.24 1.94
C LEU A 223 9.34 -2.44 1.52
N ILE A 224 10.20 -1.45 1.75
CA ILE A 224 11.62 -1.52 1.42
C ILE A 224 12.40 -1.92 2.69
N PRO A 225 13.14 -3.04 2.67
CA PRO A 225 13.99 -3.41 3.79
C PRO A 225 15.19 -2.45 3.90
N PRO A 226 15.76 -2.26 5.10
CA PRO A 226 17.05 -1.60 5.27
C PRO A 226 18.11 -2.20 4.36
N ILE A 227 18.82 -1.33 3.62
CA ILE A 227 20.02 -1.73 2.89
C ILE A 227 21.03 -2.18 3.93
N THR A 228 21.27 -3.48 4.00
CA THR A 228 22.36 -4.05 4.78
C THR A 228 23.60 -3.90 3.92
N LEU A 229 24.43 -2.90 4.22
CA LEU A 229 25.81 -2.90 3.75
C LEU A 229 26.49 -4.07 4.47
N ILE A 230 26.65 -5.18 3.75
CA ILE A 230 27.46 -6.33 4.18
C ILE A 230 28.85 -6.13 3.61
#